data_AF-J7HL82-F1
#
_entry.id   AF-J7HL82-F1
#
_cell.length_a   1.000
_cell.length_b   1.000
_cell.length_c   1.000
_cell.angle_alpha   90.00
_cell.angle_beta   90.00
_cell.angle_gamma   90.00
#
_symmetry.space_group_name_H-M   'P 1'
#
loop_
_entity.id
_entity.type
_entity.pdbx_description
1 polymer ?
#
loop_
_entity_poly.entity_id
_entity_poly.type
_entity_poly.pdbx_seq_one_letter_code
_entity_poly.pdbx_strand_id
1 'polypeptide(L)'
;WALVFCLSLGLAFGYVDKDSPPKWSPVYTVKGLLNIPYAEIHEPFYAWYDSSNGKSRIDYYGTMVKTYQLSSKVYPQYGTSIKIAPVTTEKVMNQETCLQVNGSADNSMDIQTVLPNMDDFKYIGTDTMEDSDTSKWRMVQTIGDKINKYTMWVKYKKTLNGDSIPIPVKYEMKGFNSLLGSHYDHYYLNYKDYDVDDIDPDVFKIDSSMQCTSFPGPGARHYATFNPMQEFVHPARDDHVHHEFDRFAKKHSKQYQNDVELAKRLNIFRQNLRYIHSNNRARRGFTLSVNHLADRTDDEMAALRGRRYSGPNQGLSFPYSEAVVEEMSP
;
A
#
# COMPACT_ATOMS: atom_id res chain seq x y z
N TRP A 1 11.94 -25.51 -58.09
CA TRP A 1 11.59 -25.71 -56.67
C TRP A 1 12.46 -24.75 -55.87
N ALA A 2 11.91 -23.59 -55.51
CA ALA A 2 12.61 -22.58 -54.72
C ALA A 2 12.47 -22.94 -53.24
N LEU A 3 13.60 -23.25 -52.59
CA LEU A 3 13.68 -23.48 -51.15
C LEU A 3 13.65 -22.13 -50.44
N VAL A 4 12.50 -21.78 -49.87
CA VAL A 4 12.36 -20.65 -48.96
C VAL A 4 12.89 -21.07 -47.59
N PHE A 5 14.06 -20.57 -47.22
CA PHE A 5 14.62 -20.68 -45.87
C PHE A 5 13.84 -19.75 -44.95
N CYS A 6 12.91 -20.31 -44.18
CA CYS A 6 12.26 -19.60 -43.07
C CYS A 6 13.28 -19.48 -41.91
N LEU A 7 13.97 -18.34 -41.82
CA LEU A 7 14.66 -17.95 -40.58
C LEU A 7 13.61 -17.64 -39.53
N SER A 8 13.35 -18.59 -38.64
CA SER A 8 12.67 -18.32 -37.38
C SER A 8 13.58 -17.42 -36.54
N LEU A 9 13.27 -16.11 -36.46
CA LEU A 9 13.79 -15.25 -35.40
C LEU A 9 13.29 -15.81 -34.06
N GLY A 10 14.13 -16.60 -33.39
CA GLY A 10 13.94 -16.90 -31.99
C GLY A 10 14.02 -15.59 -31.21
N LEU A 11 12.94 -15.22 -30.53
CA LEU A 11 12.97 -14.18 -29.51
C LEU A 11 14.04 -14.59 -28.50
N ALA A 12 15.16 -13.85 -28.49
CA ALA A 12 16.25 -14.11 -27.57
C ALA A 12 15.78 -13.74 -26.16
N PHE A 13 15.32 -14.74 -25.41
CA PHE A 13 15.05 -14.62 -24.00
C PHE A 13 16.29 -14.07 -23.30
N GLY A 14 16.13 -12.99 -22.54
CA GLY A 14 17.17 -12.55 -21.62
C GLY A 14 17.50 -13.69 -20.66
N TYR A 15 18.79 -13.98 -20.48
CA TYR A 15 19.23 -14.95 -19.48
C TYR A 15 18.81 -14.47 -18.09
N VAL A 16 18.09 -15.32 -17.36
CA VAL A 16 17.71 -15.09 -15.97
C VAL A 16 18.49 -16.09 -15.13
N ASP A 17 19.37 -15.57 -14.27
CA ASP A 17 20.01 -16.39 -13.26
C ASP A 17 18.95 -16.79 -12.23
N LYS A 18 18.64 -18.09 -12.16
CA LYS A 18 17.56 -18.63 -11.33
C LYS A 18 17.97 -18.73 -9.85
N ASP A 19 19.27 -18.71 -9.58
CA ASP A 19 19.84 -18.83 -8.24
C ASP A 19 20.13 -17.45 -7.61
N SER A 20 20.09 -16.38 -8.42
CA SER A 20 20.33 -15.00 -7.99
C SER A 20 19.07 -14.14 -8.14
N PRO A 21 18.31 -13.89 -7.05
CA PRO A 21 17.16 -12.98 -7.07
C PRO A 21 17.53 -11.57 -7.54
N PRO A 22 16.59 -10.85 -8.18
CA PRO A 22 16.86 -9.52 -8.72
C PRO A 22 17.20 -8.53 -7.60
N LYS A 23 18.23 -7.71 -7.84
CA LYS A 23 18.60 -6.59 -6.96
C LYS A 23 18.07 -5.30 -7.53
N TRP A 24 17.34 -4.55 -6.72
CA TRP A 24 16.81 -3.24 -7.12
C TRP A 24 17.91 -2.18 -7.14
N SER A 25 17.75 -1.18 -8.00
CA SER A 25 18.62 -0.01 -7.99
C SER A 25 18.51 0.72 -6.62
N PRO A 26 19.60 1.25 -6.06
CA PRO A 26 19.56 2.08 -4.85
C PRO A 26 18.85 3.43 -5.08
N VAL A 27 18.68 3.83 -6.35
CA VAL A 27 17.97 5.03 -6.76
C VAL A 27 16.95 4.65 -7.82
N TYR A 28 15.67 4.95 -7.59
CA TYR A 28 14.63 4.71 -8.57
C TYR A 28 13.38 5.58 -8.36
N THR A 29 12.60 5.69 -9.41
CA THR A 29 11.21 6.16 -9.37
C THR A 29 10.27 5.08 -9.89
N VAL A 30 9.05 5.02 -9.35
CA VAL A 30 8.05 4.04 -9.81
C VAL A 30 6.64 4.48 -9.47
N LYS A 31 5.74 4.37 -10.45
CA LYS A 31 4.30 4.49 -10.21
C LYS A 31 3.71 3.13 -9.94
N GLY A 32 2.59 3.09 -9.23
CA GLY A 32 1.88 1.85 -9.06
C GLY A 32 0.51 2.01 -8.47
N LEU A 33 -0.13 0.85 -8.28
CA LEU A 33 -1.46 0.73 -7.71
C LEU A 33 -1.42 -0.36 -6.64
N LEU A 34 -1.65 0.04 -5.39
CA LEU A 34 -1.99 -0.88 -4.31
C LEU A 34 -3.46 -1.29 -4.46
N ASN A 35 -3.70 -2.59 -4.57
CA ASN A 35 -5.02 -3.18 -4.67
C ASN A 35 -5.25 -4.15 -3.50
N ILE A 36 -6.27 -3.90 -2.70
CA ILE A 36 -6.69 -4.78 -1.60
C ILE A 36 -8.15 -5.17 -1.82
N PRO A 37 -8.43 -6.30 -2.50
CA PRO A 37 -9.79 -6.68 -2.86
C PRO A 37 -10.74 -6.78 -1.67
N TYR A 38 -10.28 -7.34 -0.54
CA TYR A 38 -11.10 -7.49 0.68
C TYR A 38 -11.58 -6.17 1.28
N ALA A 39 -10.86 -5.08 1.01
CA ALA A 39 -11.20 -3.76 1.50
C ALA A 39 -11.64 -2.81 0.37
N GLU A 40 -11.80 -3.32 -0.86
CA GLU A 40 -12.12 -2.52 -2.06
C GLU A 40 -11.19 -1.31 -2.26
N ILE A 41 -9.92 -1.46 -1.87
CA ILE A 41 -8.94 -0.37 -1.97
C ILE A 41 -8.25 -0.44 -3.31
N HIS A 42 -8.31 0.68 -4.03
CA HIS A 42 -7.47 1.00 -5.18
C HIS A 42 -6.73 2.30 -4.87
N GLU A 43 -5.48 2.18 -4.45
CA GLU A 43 -4.67 3.30 -3.99
C GLU A 43 -3.47 3.51 -4.92
N PRO A 44 -3.53 4.50 -5.83
CA PRO A 44 -2.43 4.81 -6.70
C PRO A 44 -1.33 5.53 -5.91
N PHE A 45 -0.08 5.19 -6.23
CA PHE A 45 1.09 5.82 -5.64
C PHE A 45 2.14 6.18 -6.70
N TYR A 46 2.96 7.17 -6.38
CA TYR A 46 4.19 7.47 -7.08
C TYR A 46 5.32 7.60 -6.06
N ALA A 47 6.36 6.79 -6.19
CA ALA A 47 7.46 6.73 -5.25
C ALA A 47 8.78 7.19 -5.87
N TRP A 48 9.57 7.89 -5.06
CA TRP A 48 10.95 8.26 -5.29
C TRP A 48 11.77 7.68 -4.14
N TYR A 49 12.76 6.87 -4.47
CA TYR A 49 13.61 6.20 -3.51
C TYR A 49 15.06 6.51 -3.83
N ASP A 50 15.78 7.08 -2.87
CA ASP A 50 17.20 7.39 -2.96
C ASP A 50 17.88 6.92 -1.66
N SER A 51 18.28 5.65 -1.63
CA SER A 51 19.02 5.11 -0.49
C SER A 51 20.42 5.68 -0.37
N SER A 52 21.01 6.09 -1.50
CA SER A 52 22.35 6.68 -1.53
C SER A 52 22.40 7.97 -0.71
N ASN A 53 21.33 8.78 -0.73
CA ASN A 53 21.21 10.01 0.07
C ASN A 53 20.27 9.90 1.26
N GLY A 54 19.67 8.73 1.50
CA GLY A 54 18.85 8.46 2.68
C GLY A 54 17.52 9.21 2.65
N LYS A 55 16.90 9.33 1.47
CA LYS A 55 15.61 10.01 1.24
C LYS A 55 14.63 9.10 0.52
N SER A 56 13.37 9.13 0.91
CA SER A 56 12.27 8.63 0.09
C SER A 56 11.05 9.54 0.16
N ARG A 57 10.27 9.56 -0.91
CA ARG A 57 8.98 10.23 -0.99
C ARG A 57 7.97 9.30 -1.65
N ILE A 58 6.75 9.24 -1.13
CA ILE A 58 5.63 8.56 -1.77
C ILE A 58 4.43 9.48 -1.78
N ASP A 59 3.92 9.74 -2.98
CA ASP A 59 2.71 10.49 -3.23
C ASP A 59 1.55 9.54 -3.49
N TYR A 60 0.42 9.78 -2.84
CA TYR A 60 -0.81 9.00 -3.00
C TYR A 60 -1.88 9.88 -3.65
N TYR A 61 -2.72 9.27 -4.50
CA TYR A 61 -3.84 9.95 -5.16
C TYR A 61 -3.45 11.27 -5.86
N GLY A 62 -2.41 11.23 -6.69
CA GLY A 62 -2.01 12.40 -7.50
C GLY A 62 -1.53 13.59 -6.66
N THR A 63 -0.69 13.32 -5.66
CA THR A 63 -0.11 14.31 -4.70
C THR A 63 -1.04 14.79 -3.58
N MET A 64 -2.26 14.26 -3.49
CA MET A 64 -3.22 14.58 -2.42
C MET A 64 -2.66 14.32 -1.02
N VAL A 65 -1.86 13.26 -0.88
CA VAL A 65 -1.05 13.01 0.32
C VAL A 65 0.36 12.70 -0.11
N LYS A 66 1.33 13.45 0.41
CA LYS A 66 2.76 13.24 0.21
C LYS A 66 3.35 12.77 1.52
N THR A 67 4.11 11.69 1.48
CA THR A 67 4.86 11.21 2.65
C THR A 67 6.34 11.22 2.31
N TYR A 68 7.15 11.69 3.25
CA TYR A 68 8.60 11.75 3.16
C TYR A 68 9.16 10.94 4.31
N GLN A 69 10.09 10.03 4.03
CA GLN A 69 10.86 9.35 5.06
C GLN A 69 12.33 9.71 4.84
N LEU A 70 12.90 10.35 5.85
CA LEU A 70 14.25 10.91 5.80
C LEU A 70 15.05 10.23 6.91
N SER A 71 16.08 9.50 6.52
CA SER A 71 16.95 8.79 7.46
C SER A 71 17.78 9.74 8.33
N SER A 72 18.51 9.19 9.31
CA SER A 72 19.45 9.94 10.15
C SER A 72 20.58 10.62 9.37
N LYS A 73 20.85 10.20 8.12
CA LYS A 73 21.79 10.88 7.21
C LYS A 73 21.32 12.29 6.82
N VAL A 74 20.01 12.48 6.70
CA VAL A 74 19.39 13.74 6.27
C VAL A 74 18.88 14.54 7.46
N TYR A 75 18.28 13.85 8.43
CA TYR A 75 17.74 14.47 9.65
C TYR A 75 18.41 13.82 10.87
N PRO A 76 19.50 14.44 11.41
CA PRO A 76 20.37 13.79 12.39
C PRO A 76 19.71 13.22 13.65
N GLN A 77 20.48 12.29 14.22
CA GLN A 77 20.20 11.33 15.29
C GLN A 77 19.29 10.16 14.89
N TYR A 78 18.01 10.39 14.59
CA TYR A 78 17.03 9.29 14.43
C TYR A 78 16.14 9.39 13.19
N GLY A 79 16.40 10.32 12.27
CA GLY A 79 15.56 10.52 11.09
C GLY A 79 14.20 11.14 11.42
N THR A 80 13.40 11.40 10.38
CA THR A 80 12.06 11.97 10.49
C THR A 80 11.13 11.44 9.41
N SER A 81 9.83 11.42 9.72
CA SER A 81 8.77 11.21 8.76
C SER A 81 7.92 12.48 8.66
N ILE A 82 7.69 12.94 7.44
CA ILE A 82 6.88 14.13 7.16
C ILE A 82 5.71 13.73 6.28
N LYS A 83 4.55 14.31 6.57
CA LYS A 83 3.32 14.11 5.81
C LYS A 83 2.75 15.47 5.43
N ILE A 84 2.62 15.71 4.15
CA ILE A 84 1.90 16.86 3.61
C ILE A 84 0.58 16.34 3.08
N ALA A 85 -0.51 16.85 3.66
CA ALA A 85 -1.85 16.55 3.22
C ALA A 85 -2.69 17.78 3.50
N PRO A 86 -3.81 17.99 2.79
CA PRO A 86 -4.73 19.03 3.21
C PRO A 86 -5.23 18.69 4.64
N VAL A 87 -5.88 19.56 5.39
CA VAL A 87 -6.57 19.22 6.63
C VAL A 87 -7.84 20.05 6.68
N THR A 88 -8.93 19.38 7.06
CA THR A 88 -10.22 20.00 7.28
C THR A 88 -10.57 19.89 8.75
N THR A 89 -10.91 21.01 9.36
CA THR A 89 -11.41 21.10 10.74
C THR A 89 -12.69 21.94 10.74
N GLU A 90 -13.29 22.16 11.90
CA GLU A 90 -14.41 23.09 12.04
C GLU A 90 -14.07 24.53 11.64
N LYS A 91 -12.78 24.90 11.60
CA LYS A 91 -12.31 26.26 11.33
C LYS A 91 -11.66 26.45 9.96
N VAL A 92 -11.15 25.39 9.36
CA VAL A 92 -10.40 25.46 8.09
C VAL A 92 -10.84 24.35 7.16
N MET A 93 -10.93 24.67 5.87
CA MET A 93 -11.33 23.73 4.82
C MET A 93 -10.13 23.43 3.91
N ASN A 94 -9.76 22.16 3.77
CA ASN A 94 -8.72 21.69 2.84
C ASN A 94 -7.38 22.45 2.92
N GLN A 95 -6.99 22.91 4.10
CA GLN A 95 -5.73 23.65 4.27
C GLN A 95 -4.53 22.70 4.09
N GLU A 96 -3.67 22.93 3.10
CA GLU A 96 -2.42 22.16 2.96
C GLU A 96 -1.60 22.28 4.25
N THR A 97 -1.36 21.15 4.92
CA THR A 97 -0.75 21.11 6.25
C THR A 97 0.45 20.18 6.21
N CYS A 98 1.59 20.67 6.70
CA CYS A 98 2.73 19.84 6.98
C CYS A 98 2.63 19.28 8.41
N LEU A 99 2.69 17.96 8.52
CA LEU A 99 2.76 17.22 9.77
C LEU A 99 4.12 16.50 9.83
N GLN A 100 4.73 16.44 11.02
CA GLN A 100 6.04 15.82 11.21
C GLN A 100 6.07 14.95 12.45
N VAL A 101 6.73 13.79 12.34
CA VAL A 101 7.06 12.91 13.47
C VAL A 101 8.52 12.51 13.38
N ASN A 102 9.29 12.84 14.41
CA ASN A 102 10.70 12.49 14.49
C ASN A 102 10.90 11.06 15.03
N GLY A 103 11.99 10.44 14.62
CA GLY A 103 12.44 9.19 15.23
C GLY A 103 12.95 9.39 16.66
N SER A 104 13.07 8.28 17.37
CA SER A 104 13.65 8.22 18.72
C SER A 104 14.71 7.11 18.79
N ALA A 105 15.39 6.98 19.93
CA ALA A 105 16.34 5.90 20.18
C ALA A 105 15.71 4.50 20.02
N ASP A 106 14.46 4.35 20.47
CA ASP A 106 13.73 3.08 20.41
C ASP A 106 13.07 2.84 19.04
N ASN A 107 12.87 3.90 18.26
CA ASN A 107 12.21 3.84 16.96
C ASN A 107 12.80 4.87 15.99
N SER A 108 13.96 4.56 15.43
CA SER A 108 14.57 5.36 14.38
C SER A 108 13.75 5.28 13.09
N MET A 109 13.69 6.38 12.36
CA MET A 109 13.07 6.44 11.04
C MET A 109 14.10 6.07 9.98
N ASP A 110 13.73 5.13 9.13
CA ASP A 110 14.46 4.80 7.91
C ASP A 110 13.62 5.18 6.68
N ILE A 111 14.25 5.19 5.51
CA ILE A 111 13.58 5.42 4.23
C ILE A 111 12.62 4.28 3.88
N GLN A 112 11.61 4.59 3.08
CA GLN A 112 10.61 3.63 2.62
C GLN A 112 10.80 3.30 1.13
N THR A 113 11.12 2.04 0.84
CA THR A 113 11.04 1.45 -0.50
C THR A 113 9.60 0.98 -0.79
N VAL A 114 9.20 0.94 -2.06
CA VAL A 114 7.95 0.31 -2.49
C VAL A 114 8.16 -1.07 -3.12
N LEU A 115 9.41 -1.54 -3.14
CA LEU A 115 9.84 -2.83 -3.69
C LEU A 115 10.35 -3.73 -2.55
N PRO A 116 9.98 -5.02 -2.53
CA PRO A 116 10.38 -5.92 -1.46
C PRO A 116 11.87 -6.21 -1.49
N ASN A 117 12.46 -6.52 -0.32
CA ASN A 117 13.74 -7.20 -0.30
C ASN A 117 13.58 -8.60 -0.93
N MET A 118 14.40 -8.89 -1.94
CA MET A 118 14.36 -10.10 -2.75
C MET A 118 15.30 -11.22 -2.25
N ASP A 119 16.13 -10.99 -1.23
CA ASP A 119 17.20 -11.91 -0.80
C ASP A 119 16.69 -13.34 -0.51
N ASP A 120 15.51 -13.47 0.09
CA ASP A 120 14.89 -14.75 0.46
C ASP A 120 13.92 -15.31 -0.61
N PHE A 121 13.78 -14.63 -1.74
CA PHE A 121 12.90 -15.08 -2.82
C PHE A 121 13.57 -16.15 -3.67
N LYS A 122 12.79 -17.14 -4.13
CA LYS A 122 13.27 -18.21 -5.01
C LYS A 122 12.57 -18.17 -6.36
N TYR A 123 13.30 -18.43 -7.43
CA TYR A 123 12.71 -18.55 -8.75
C TYR A 123 11.76 -19.75 -8.79
N ILE A 124 10.54 -19.55 -9.31
CA ILE A 124 9.51 -20.60 -9.41
C ILE A 124 8.93 -20.76 -10.82
N GLY A 125 9.45 -20.04 -11.80
CA GLY A 125 9.06 -20.17 -13.20
C GLY A 125 8.89 -18.83 -13.90
N THR A 126 8.20 -18.88 -15.04
CA THR A 126 7.82 -17.70 -15.82
C THR A 126 6.30 -17.61 -15.92
N ASP A 127 5.77 -16.40 -15.97
CA ASP A 127 4.38 -16.13 -16.36
C ASP A 127 4.38 -15.05 -17.43
N THR A 128 3.41 -15.09 -18.35
CA THR A 128 3.15 -13.96 -19.24
C THR A 128 2.23 -12.98 -18.51
N MET A 129 2.66 -11.72 -18.36
CA MET A 129 1.87 -10.65 -17.73
C MET A 129 1.83 -9.42 -18.61
N GLU A 130 0.61 -8.96 -18.89
CA GLU A 130 0.34 -7.95 -19.93
C GLU A 130 0.96 -8.43 -21.26
N ASP A 131 1.81 -7.61 -21.89
CA ASP A 131 2.46 -7.92 -23.17
C ASP A 131 3.93 -8.36 -23.00
N SER A 132 4.32 -8.95 -21.87
CA SER A 132 5.68 -9.50 -21.75
C SER A 132 5.79 -10.69 -20.80
N ASP A 133 6.75 -11.55 -21.11
CA ASP A 133 7.14 -12.65 -20.23
C ASP A 133 7.89 -12.13 -19.00
N THR A 134 7.54 -12.69 -17.86
CA THR A 134 8.06 -12.28 -16.55
C THR A 134 8.66 -13.46 -15.83
N SER A 135 9.74 -13.23 -15.09
CA SER A 135 10.27 -14.19 -14.13
C SER A 135 9.51 -14.07 -12.83
N LYS A 136 9.12 -15.22 -12.29
CA LYS A 136 8.31 -15.32 -11.09
C LYS A 136 9.16 -15.81 -9.93
N TRP A 137 9.18 -15.01 -8.88
CA TRP A 137 9.96 -15.24 -7.67
C TRP A 137 9.02 -15.36 -6.48
N ARG A 138 9.29 -16.27 -5.54
CA ARG A 138 8.44 -16.49 -4.38
C ARG A 138 9.22 -16.67 -3.09
N MET A 139 8.75 -16.01 -2.05
CA MET A 139 9.15 -16.23 -0.66
C MET A 139 7.94 -16.76 0.12
N VAL A 140 8.18 -17.71 1.02
CA VAL A 140 7.15 -18.24 1.92
C VAL A 140 7.64 -18.09 3.35
N GLN A 141 6.84 -17.46 4.20
CA GLN A 141 7.14 -17.26 5.61
C GLN A 141 6.00 -17.85 6.44
N THR A 142 6.36 -18.61 7.49
CA THR A 142 5.38 -19.17 8.44
C THR A 142 5.61 -18.55 9.81
N ILE A 143 4.56 -17.94 10.38
CA ILE A 143 4.58 -17.28 11.69
C ILE A 143 3.40 -17.81 12.51
N GLY A 144 3.66 -18.73 13.44
CA GLY A 144 2.60 -19.46 14.13
C GLY A 144 1.66 -20.14 13.13
N ASP A 145 0.36 -19.85 13.23
CA ASP A 145 -0.68 -20.37 12.33
C ASP A 145 -0.80 -19.62 10.98
N LYS A 146 0.04 -18.60 10.75
CA LYS A 146 0.00 -17.79 9.52
C LYS A 146 1.04 -18.27 8.53
N ILE A 147 0.62 -18.51 7.29
CA ILE A 147 1.49 -18.78 6.14
C ILE A 147 1.34 -17.63 5.16
N ASN A 148 2.41 -16.86 5.02
CA ASN A 148 2.52 -15.75 4.07
C ASN A 148 3.26 -16.20 2.82
N LYS A 149 2.63 -16.04 1.66
CA LYS A 149 3.25 -16.27 0.36
C LYS A 149 3.40 -14.93 -0.35
N TYR A 150 4.63 -14.51 -0.56
CA TYR A 150 4.97 -13.32 -1.31
C TYR A 150 5.46 -13.74 -2.69
N THR A 151 4.87 -13.20 -3.75
CA THR A 151 5.26 -13.50 -5.13
C THR A 151 5.58 -12.20 -5.86
N MET A 152 6.74 -12.14 -6.52
CA MET A 152 7.19 -11.00 -7.30
C MET A 152 7.37 -11.43 -8.76
N TRP A 153 6.83 -10.64 -9.68
CA TRP A 153 7.00 -10.81 -11.12
C TRP A 153 7.88 -9.69 -11.67
N VAL A 154 8.90 -10.08 -12.41
CA VAL A 154 9.99 -9.19 -12.85
C VAL A 154 10.26 -9.37 -14.33
N LYS A 155 10.34 -8.27 -15.06
CA LYS A 155 10.82 -8.20 -16.45
C LYS A 155 12.29 -7.77 -16.42
N TYR A 156 13.03 -8.06 -17.49
CA TYR A 156 14.43 -7.65 -17.58
C TYR A 156 14.64 -6.83 -18.84
N LYS A 157 15.22 -5.64 -18.71
CA LYS A 157 15.62 -4.78 -19.83
C LYS A 157 17.13 -4.80 -19.93
N LYS A 158 17.66 -5.03 -21.14
CA LYS A 158 19.09 -4.87 -21.39
C LYS A 158 19.42 -3.40 -21.58
N THR A 159 20.47 -2.93 -20.92
CA THR A 159 21.07 -1.62 -21.18
C THR A 159 21.89 -1.66 -22.47
N LEU A 160 22.29 -0.49 -22.98
CA LEU A 160 23.21 -0.38 -24.11
C LEU A 160 24.56 -1.07 -23.84
N ASN A 161 24.96 -1.15 -22.56
CA ASN A 161 26.21 -1.79 -22.13
C ASN A 161 26.07 -3.30 -21.95
N GLY A 162 24.86 -3.86 -22.15
CA GLY A 162 24.57 -5.29 -22.01
C GLY A 162 24.13 -5.73 -20.62
N ASP A 163 24.16 -4.83 -19.63
CA ASP A 163 23.68 -5.11 -18.28
C ASP A 163 22.17 -5.35 -18.25
N SER A 164 21.71 -6.20 -17.35
CA SER A 164 20.29 -6.50 -17.19
C SER A 164 19.70 -5.73 -16.00
N ILE A 165 18.76 -4.83 -16.27
CA ILE A 165 18.01 -4.11 -15.24
C ILE A 165 16.72 -4.88 -14.95
N PRO A 166 16.49 -5.30 -13.70
CA PRO A 166 15.22 -5.86 -13.29
C PRO A 166 14.15 -4.76 -13.19
N ILE A 167 13.01 -4.99 -13.82
CA ILE A 167 11.85 -4.11 -13.86
C ILE A 167 10.72 -4.79 -13.08
N PRO A 168 10.26 -4.21 -11.96
CA PRO A 168 9.15 -4.75 -11.19
C PRO A 168 7.85 -4.64 -12.00
N VAL A 169 7.04 -5.70 -12.00
CA VAL A 169 5.73 -5.72 -12.70
C VAL A 169 4.60 -5.82 -11.70
N LYS A 170 4.69 -6.81 -10.82
CA LYS A 170 3.65 -7.11 -9.84
C LYS A 170 4.26 -7.73 -8.61
N TYR A 171 3.73 -7.36 -7.47
CA TYR A 171 3.95 -8.00 -6.19
C TYR A 171 2.61 -8.46 -5.63
N GLU A 172 2.53 -9.70 -5.17
CA GLU A 172 1.35 -10.29 -4.54
C GLU A 172 1.73 -10.82 -3.16
N MET A 173 0.93 -10.48 -2.16
CA MET A 173 0.95 -11.16 -0.87
C MET A 173 -0.34 -11.94 -0.69
N LYS A 174 -0.23 -13.21 -0.32
CA LYS A 174 -1.33 -14.08 0.10
C LYS A 174 -1.05 -14.62 1.49
N GLY A 175 -1.82 -14.18 2.48
CA GLY A 175 -1.80 -14.68 3.84
C GLY A 175 -2.87 -15.75 4.03
N PHE A 176 -2.48 -16.91 4.54
CA PHE A 176 -3.39 -17.99 4.95
C PHE A 176 -3.26 -18.23 6.45
N ASN A 177 -4.36 -18.42 7.14
CA ASN A 177 -4.37 -18.72 8.56
C ASN A 177 -4.93 -20.13 8.78
N SER A 178 -4.09 -21.07 9.22
CA SER A 178 -4.48 -22.46 9.47
C SER A 178 -5.51 -22.59 10.59
N LEU A 179 -5.49 -21.73 11.60
CA LEU A 179 -6.49 -21.70 12.68
C LEU A 179 -7.88 -21.35 12.14
N LEU A 180 -7.96 -20.45 11.16
CA LEU A 180 -9.23 -20.03 10.56
C LEU A 180 -9.62 -20.88 9.34
N GLY A 181 -8.68 -21.64 8.78
CA GLY A 181 -8.87 -22.40 7.54
C GLY A 181 -9.11 -21.52 6.30
N SER A 182 -8.74 -20.23 6.35
CA SER A 182 -9.06 -19.26 5.30
C SER A 182 -7.89 -18.31 5.01
N HIS A 183 -7.99 -17.62 3.86
CA HIS A 183 -7.14 -16.46 3.62
C HIS A 183 -7.51 -15.34 4.58
N TYR A 184 -6.51 -14.72 5.18
CA TYR A 184 -6.71 -13.58 6.10
C TYR A 184 -6.24 -12.26 5.50
N ASP A 185 -5.38 -12.33 4.49
CA ASP A 185 -4.89 -11.17 3.77
C ASP A 185 -4.59 -11.51 2.31
N HIS A 186 -4.87 -10.58 1.43
CA HIS A 186 -4.56 -10.69 0.01
C HIS A 186 -4.50 -9.30 -0.60
N TYR A 187 -3.34 -8.91 -1.09
CA TYR A 187 -3.16 -7.63 -1.75
C TYR A 187 -2.12 -7.73 -2.87
N TYR A 188 -2.14 -6.71 -3.73
CA TYR A 188 -1.25 -6.58 -4.87
C TYR A 188 -0.67 -5.18 -4.94
N LEU A 189 0.59 -5.07 -5.33
CA LEU A 189 1.18 -3.85 -5.86
C LEU A 189 1.45 -4.10 -7.34
N ASN A 190 0.79 -3.35 -8.23
CA ASN A 190 1.10 -3.38 -9.66
C ASN A 190 1.97 -2.15 -9.96
N TYR A 191 3.09 -2.36 -10.65
CA TYR A 191 4.08 -1.32 -10.91
C TYR A 191 4.05 -0.91 -12.38
N LYS A 192 4.26 0.38 -12.62
CA LYS A 192 4.36 1.03 -13.93
C LYS A 192 5.39 2.15 -13.86
N ASP A 193 5.90 2.56 -15.01
CA ASP A 193 6.84 3.68 -15.13
C ASP A 193 8.04 3.55 -14.16
N TYR A 194 8.65 2.36 -14.08
CA TYR A 194 9.87 2.15 -13.30
C TYR A 194 11.07 2.75 -14.04
N ASP A 195 11.82 3.60 -13.34
CA ASP A 195 12.97 4.30 -13.87
C ASP A 195 14.10 4.37 -12.84
N VAL A 196 15.35 4.35 -13.29
CA VAL A 196 16.56 4.31 -12.45
C VAL A 196 17.49 5.49 -12.70
N ASP A 197 17.04 6.48 -13.47
CA ASP A 197 17.78 7.71 -13.71
C ASP A 197 17.85 8.57 -12.43
N ASP A 198 18.72 9.57 -12.46
CA ASP A 198 18.90 10.48 -11.34
C ASP A 198 17.60 11.20 -11.00
N ILE A 199 17.30 11.26 -9.70
CA ILE A 199 16.13 11.95 -9.18
C ILE A 199 16.46 13.43 -8.98
N ASP A 200 15.64 14.31 -9.54
CA ASP A 200 15.72 15.74 -9.26
C ASP A 200 15.70 15.99 -7.73
N PRO A 201 16.74 16.59 -7.13
CA PRO A 201 16.81 16.84 -5.70
C PRO A 201 15.64 17.67 -5.16
N ASP A 202 14.99 18.48 -6.01
CA ASP A 202 13.85 19.33 -5.64
C ASP A 202 12.61 18.51 -5.27
N VAL A 203 12.50 17.26 -5.73
CA VAL A 203 11.42 16.33 -5.34
C VAL A 203 11.38 16.12 -3.82
N PHE A 204 12.53 16.17 -3.16
CA PHE A 204 12.63 15.98 -1.70
C PHE A 204 12.59 17.29 -0.91
N LYS A 205 12.55 18.45 -1.57
CA LYS A 205 12.42 19.73 -0.87
C LYS A 205 11.00 19.90 -0.35
N ILE A 206 10.91 20.22 0.93
CA ILE A 206 9.67 20.66 1.57
C ILE A 206 9.68 22.18 1.50
N ASP A 207 8.55 22.77 1.11
CA ASP A 207 8.41 24.22 1.01
C ASP A 207 8.77 24.88 2.35
N SER A 208 9.73 25.79 2.31
CA SER A 208 10.24 26.49 3.50
C SER A 208 9.21 27.42 4.14
N SER A 209 8.15 27.78 3.40
CA SER A 209 7.02 28.54 3.94
C SER A 209 6.09 27.68 4.80
N MET A 210 6.13 26.34 4.66
CA MET A 210 5.34 25.43 5.48
C MET A 210 5.98 25.22 6.86
N GLN A 211 5.24 25.55 7.91
CA GLN A 211 5.62 25.16 9.27
C GLN A 211 5.06 23.77 9.57
N CYS A 212 5.94 22.78 9.66
CA CYS A 212 5.56 21.43 10.03
C CYS A 212 5.21 21.35 11.51
N THR A 213 4.00 20.88 11.80
CA THR A 213 3.51 20.73 13.17
C THR A 213 3.51 19.27 13.58
N SER A 214 3.58 19.00 14.88
CA SER A 214 3.39 17.63 15.36
C SER A 214 1.96 17.17 15.11
N PHE A 215 1.77 15.87 14.88
CA PHE A 215 0.42 15.33 14.74
C PHE A 215 -0.38 15.52 16.04
N PRO A 216 -1.64 15.98 15.99
CA PRO A 216 -2.44 16.19 17.18
C PRO A 216 -2.77 14.86 17.87
N GLY A 217 -2.31 14.72 19.12
CA GLY A 217 -2.55 13.54 19.96
C GLY A 217 -1.27 12.96 20.56
N PRO A 218 -1.34 12.21 21.67
CA PRO A 218 -0.15 11.72 22.35
C PRO A 218 0.46 10.48 21.66
N GLY A 219 1.78 10.55 21.41
CA GLY A 219 2.69 9.41 21.28
C GLY A 219 3.11 9.02 19.85
N ALA A 220 3.99 8.00 19.78
CA ALA A 220 4.51 7.31 18.60
C ALA A 220 3.44 6.66 17.67
N ARG A 221 2.15 6.88 17.93
CA ARG A 221 1.05 6.08 17.37
C ARG A 221 0.69 6.46 15.94
N HIS A 222 1.24 7.57 15.45
CA HIS A 222 0.95 8.09 14.13
C HIS A 222 1.90 7.59 13.04
N TYR A 223 3.00 6.89 13.38
CA TYR A 223 4.00 6.44 12.40
C TYR A 223 3.37 5.69 11.22
N ALA A 224 2.38 4.82 11.46
CA ALA A 224 1.69 4.08 10.41
C ALA A 224 0.94 4.98 9.40
N THR A 225 0.44 6.13 9.84
CA THR A 225 -0.25 7.08 8.94
C THR A 225 0.70 7.99 8.17
N PHE A 226 1.98 8.02 8.57
CA PHE A 226 3.08 8.72 7.91
C PHE A 226 3.86 7.81 6.97
N ASN A 227 3.79 6.51 7.14
CA ASN A 227 4.42 5.53 6.26
C ASN A 227 3.48 4.33 6.01
N PRO A 228 2.40 4.51 5.25
CA PRO A 228 1.41 3.45 5.05
C PRO A 228 1.94 2.31 4.18
N MET A 229 2.93 2.55 3.31
CA MET A 229 3.49 1.51 2.43
C MET A 229 4.28 0.42 3.19
N GLN A 230 4.77 0.74 4.39
CA GLN A 230 5.56 -0.19 5.22
C GLN A 230 4.80 -1.47 5.61
N GLU A 231 3.47 -1.43 5.64
CA GLU A 231 2.64 -2.61 5.93
C GLU A 231 2.64 -3.61 4.76
N PHE A 232 2.88 -3.14 3.53
CA PHE A 232 2.64 -3.93 2.32
C PHE A 232 3.91 -4.52 1.71
N VAL A 233 5.08 -3.96 1.98
CA VAL A 233 6.34 -4.32 1.30
C VAL A 233 7.24 -5.11 2.26
N HIS A 234 7.71 -6.29 1.84
CA HIS A 234 8.54 -7.14 2.69
C HIS A 234 9.96 -6.57 2.89
N PRO A 235 10.53 -6.54 4.11
CA PRO A 235 9.93 -6.99 5.38
C PRO A 235 8.83 -6.03 5.86
N ALA A 236 7.62 -6.56 5.97
CA ALA A 236 6.42 -5.79 6.30
C ALA A 236 6.32 -5.57 7.81
N ARG A 237 5.80 -4.41 8.22
CA ARG A 237 5.52 -4.10 9.65
C ARG A 237 4.04 -3.82 9.87
N ASP A 238 3.37 -4.65 10.66
CA ASP A 238 1.96 -4.50 11.01
C ASP A 238 1.71 -4.31 12.52
N ASP A 239 2.76 -4.03 13.31
CA ASP A 239 2.70 -3.76 14.76
C ASP A 239 1.63 -2.71 15.11
N HIS A 240 1.48 -1.71 14.24
CA HIS A 240 0.50 -0.65 14.41
C HIS A 240 -0.94 -1.18 14.42
N VAL A 241 -1.25 -2.22 13.64
CA VAL A 241 -2.59 -2.82 13.57
C VAL A 241 -2.93 -3.46 14.90
N HIS A 242 -1.97 -4.19 15.49
CA HIS A 242 -2.13 -4.82 16.80
C HIS A 242 -2.34 -3.79 17.91
N HIS A 243 -1.52 -2.74 17.95
CA HIS A 243 -1.68 -1.64 18.92
C HIS A 243 -3.04 -0.91 18.77
N GLU A 244 -3.47 -0.68 17.53
CA GLU A 244 -4.75 -0.03 17.23
C GLU A 244 -5.94 -0.92 17.63
N PHE A 245 -5.84 -2.22 17.39
CA PHE A 245 -6.87 -3.19 17.79
C PHE A 245 -6.99 -3.31 19.30
N ASP A 246 -5.88 -3.37 20.04
CA ASP A 246 -5.90 -3.40 21.51
C ASP A 246 -6.57 -2.16 22.09
N ARG A 247 -6.28 -0.99 21.52
CA ARG A 247 -6.91 0.26 21.91
C ARG A 247 -8.41 0.26 21.60
N PHE A 248 -8.78 -0.20 20.41
CA PHE A 248 -10.17 -0.35 20.00
C PHE A 248 -10.93 -1.26 20.97
N ALA A 249 -10.37 -2.43 21.28
CA ALA A 249 -10.98 -3.40 22.16
C ALA A 249 -11.18 -2.83 23.57
N LYS A 250 -10.16 -2.15 24.13
CA LYS A 250 -10.25 -1.46 25.43
C LYS A 250 -11.29 -0.34 25.41
N LYS A 251 -11.23 0.56 24.41
CA LYS A 251 -12.12 1.73 24.29
C LYS A 251 -13.59 1.33 24.17
N HIS A 252 -13.88 0.24 23.47
CA HIS A 252 -15.23 -0.23 23.20
C HIS A 252 -15.64 -1.44 24.05
N SER A 253 -14.87 -1.76 25.09
CA SER A 253 -15.12 -2.89 26.01
C SER A 253 -15.40 -4.20 25.27
N LYS A 254 -14.65 -4.48 24.21
CA LYS A 254 -14.81 -5.69 23.40
C LYS A 254 -14.29 -6.89 24.16
N GLN A 255 -15.07 -7.95 24.15
CA GLN A 255 -14.71 -9.26 24.67
C GLN A 255 -14.96 -10.29 23.58
N TYR A 256 -14.02 -11.20 23.40
CA TYR A 256 -14.07 -12.24 22.39
C TYR A 256 -14.09 -13.59 23.08
N GLN A 257 -14.92 -14.51 22.59
CA GLN A 257 -15.22 -15.76 23.29
C GLN A 257 -14.03 -16.71 23.39
N ASN A 258 -13.16 -16.67 22.37
CA ASN A 258 -12.00 -17.54 22.24
C ASN A 258 -10.99 -16.93 21.26
N ASP A 259 -9.82 -17.54 21.13
CA ASP A 259 -8.74 -17.07 20.27
C ASP A 259 -9.10 -17.08 18.79
N VAL A 260 -9.99 -17.99 18.36
CA VAL A 260 -10.49 -18.05 16.97
C VAL A 260 -11.30 -16.79 16.65
N GLU A 261 -12.22 -16.39 17.53
CA GLU A 261 -13.01 -15.18 17.37
C GLU A 261 -12.14 -13.93 17.49
N LEU A 262 -11.18 -13.90 18.42
CA LEU A 262 -10.19 -12.82 18.54
C LEU A 262 -9.41 -12.63 17.23
N ALA A 263 -8.87 -13.72 16.68
CA ALA A 263 -8.10 -13.70 15.43
C ALA A 263 -8.97 -13.26 14.24
N LYS A 264 -10.21 -13.75 14.15
CA LYS A 264 -11.18 -13.32 13.14
C LYS A 264 -11.46 -11.81 13.23
N ARG A 265 -11.76 -11.30 14.43
CA ARG A 265 -12.08 -9.88 14.68
C ARG A 265 -10.91 -8.96 14.42
N LEU A 266 -9.70 -9.37 14.76
CA LEU A 266 -8.47 -8.65 14.42
C LEU A 266 -8.29 -8.55 12.90
N ASN A 267 -8.54 -9.63 12.15
CA ASN A 267 -8.41 -9.59 10.70
C ASN A 267 -9.45 -8.66 10.05
N ILE A 268 -10.71 -8.72 10.50
CA ILE A 268 -11.76 -7.79 10.04
C ILE A 268 -11.37 -6.35 10.36
N PHE A 269 -10.93 -6.09 11.59
CA PHE A 269 -10.46 -4.79 12.02
C PHE A 269 -9.29 -4.27 11.18
N ARG A 270 -8.31 -5.12 10.84
CA ARG A 270 -7.20 -4.76 9.94
C ARG A 270 -7.73 -4.24 8.60
N GLN A 271 -8.65 -4.97 7.96
CA GLN A 271 -9.19 -4.57 6.65
C GLN A 271 -9.99 -3.26 6.75
N ASN A 272 -10.81 -3.10 7.80
CA ASN A 272 -11.54 -1.87 8.04
C ASN A 272 -10.62 -0.68 8.37
N LEU A 273 -9.53 -0.90 9.10
CA LEU A 273 -8.53 0.12 9.41
C LEU A 273 -7.84 0.61 8.13
N ARG A 274 -7.44 -0.33 7.25
CA ARG A 274 -6.90 0.00 5.91
C ARG A 274 -7.91 0.78 5.08
N TYR A 275 -9.18 0.36 5.06
CA TYR A 275 -10.26 1.05 4.36
C TYR A 275 -10.39 2.51 4.84
N ILE A 276 -10.47 2.71 6.15
CA ILE A 276 -10.53 4.04 6.77
C ILE A 276 -9.32 4.89 6.34
N HIS A 277 -8.11 4.35 6.49
CA HIS A 277 -6.88 5.08 6.19
C HIS A 277 -6.76 5.45 4.71
N SER A 278 -7.06 4.53 3.80
CA SER A 278 -6.98 4.77 2.36
C SER A 278 -8.06 5.76 1.89
N ASN A 279 -9.31 5.63 2.35
CA ASN A 279 -10.37 6.61 2.05
C ASN A 279 -10.02 8.02 2.52
N ASN A 280 -9.43 8.15 3.72
CA ASN A 280 -9.00 9.44 4.24
C ASN A 280 -7.82 10.02 3.46
N ARG A 281 -6.93 9.19 2.90
CA ARG A 281 -5.87 9.65 1.98
C ARG A 281 -6.41 10.06 0.62
N ALA A 282 -7.45 9.40 0.13
CA ALA A 282 -8.12 9.74 -1.13
C ALA A 282 -8.85 11.08 -1.08
N ARG A 283 -9.15 11.58 0.13
CA ARG A 283 -9.82 12.87 0.36
C ARG A 283 -11.15 13.01 -0.34
N ARG A 284 -11.99 12.02 -0.08
CA ARG A 284 -13.42 12.07 -0.41
C ARG A 284 -14.08 13.25 0.32
N GLY A 285 -15.30 13.60 -0.09
CA GLY A 285 -16.11 14.65 0.56
C GLY A 285 -16.51 14.34 2.02
N PHE A 286 -16.01 13.26 2.60
CA PHE A 286 -16.19 12.84 3.98
C PHE A 286 -14.91 12.19 4.51
N THR A 287 -14.80 12.11 5.83
CA THR A 287 -13.74 11.36 6.51
C THR A 287 -14.34 10.19 7.29
N LEU A 288 -13.55 9.13 7.40
CA LEU A 288 -13.88 7.94 8.18
C LEU A 288 -13.04 7.89 9.46
N SER A 289 -13.56 7.24 10.49
CA SER A 289 -12.85 7.03 11.75
C SER A 289 -13.24 5.70 12.37
N VAL A 290 -12.31 5.12 13.13
CA VAL A 290 -12.55 3.89 13.89
C VAL A 290 -13.65 4.14 14.92
N ASN A 291 -14.70 3.33 14.88
CA ASN A 291 -15.81 3.34 15.82
C ASN A 291 -16.06 1.93 16.38
N HIS A 292 -17.06 1.77 17.24
CA HIS A 292 -17.39 0.51 17.92
C HIS A 292 -17.78 -0.67 17.00
N LEU A 293 -17.93 -0.44 15.70
CA LEU A 293 -18.29 -1.44 14.68
C LEU A 293 -17.12 -1.79 13.75
N ALA A 294 -15.92 -1.28 14.02
CA ALA A 294 -14.75 -1.47 13.16
C ALA A 294 -14.25 -2.93 13.07
N ASP A 295 -14.74 -3.84 13.91
CA ASP A 295 -14.45 -5.28 13.90
C ASP A 295 -15.57 -6.13 13.27
N ARG A 296 -16.51 -5.51 12.54
CA ARG A 296 -17.62 -6.19 11.87
C ARG A 296 -17.48 -6.23 10.35
N THR A 297 -18.02 -7.28 9.74
CA THR A 297 -18.15 -7.39 8.28
C THR A 297 -19.37 -6.62 7.77
N ASP A 298 -19.44 -6.40 6.47
CA ASP A 298 -20.61 -5.77 5.84
C ASP A 298 -21.90 -6.58 6.05
N ASP A 299 -21.82 -7.91 6.01
CA ASP A 299 -22.97 -8.79 6.28
C ASP A 299 -23.45 -8.66 7.73
N GLU A 300 -22.52 -8.64 8.69
CA GLU A 300 -22.84 -8.44 10.11
C GLU A 300 -23.45 -7.06 10.34
N MET A 301 -22.97 -6.04 9.62
CA MET A 301 -23.52 -4.70 9.65
C MET A 301 -24.91 -4.63 9.00
N ALA A 302 -25.12 -5.33 7.88
CA ALA A 302 -26.41 -5.38 7.19
C ALA A 302 -27.50 -5.97 8.10
N ALA A 303 -27.18 -7.01 8.86
CA ALA A 303 -28.09 -7.60 9.85
C ALA A 303 -28.53 -6.60 10.94
N LEU A 304 -27.69 -5.61 11.28
CA LEU A 304 -28.00 -4.59 12.29
C LEU A 304 -28.84 -3.43 11.77
N ARG A 305 -28.91 -3.22 10.44
CA ARG A 305 -29.58 -2.04 9.84
C ARG A 305 -31.11 -2.06 9.96
N GLY A 306 -31.71 -3.11 10.53
CA GLY A 306 -33.13 -3.19 10.93
C GLY A 306 -34.16 -3.12 9.79
N ARG A 307 -33.75 -2.71 8.59
CA ARG A 307 -34.60 -2.61 7.39
C ARG A 307 -34.81 -3.98 6.77
N ARG A 308 -35.97 -4.58 7.02
CA ARG A 308 -36.43 -5.78 6.32
C ARG A 308 -37.13 -5.34 5.03
N TYR A 309 -36.77 -5.94 3.91
CA TYR A 309 -37.46 -5.73 2.64
C TYR A 309 -38.93 -6.19 2.79
N SER A 310 -39.88 -5.25 2.73
CA SER A 310 -41.32 -5.50 2.89
C SER A 310 -42.07 -5.41 1.56
N GLY A 311 -41.37 -5.55 0.43
CA GLY A 311 -41.92 -5.38 -0.93
C GLY A 311 -41.45 -4.08 -1.61
N PRO A 312 -41.99 -3.77 -2.82
CA PRO A 312 -41.66 -2.56 -3.56
C PRO A 312 -41.93 -1.31 -2.74
N ASN A 313 -41.01 -0.35 -2.77
CA ASN A 313 -41.24 0.94 -2.14
C ASN A 313 -42.38 1.65 -2.87
N GLN A 314 -43.48 1.98 -2.18
CA GLN A 314 -44.58 2.79 -2.73
C GLN A 314 -44.22 4.29 -2.79
N GLY A 315 -42.95 4.65 -2.61
CA GLY A 315 -42.46 5.99 -2.85
C GLY A 315 -42.76 6.44 -4.27
N LEU A 316 -42.99 7.74 -4.43
CA LEU A 316 -43.13 8.35 -5.76
C LEU A 316 -41.89 8.03 -6.58
N SER A 317 -42.08 7.84 -7.89
CA SER A 317 -40.97 7.68 -8.82
C SER A 317 -40.01 8.85 -8.64
N PHE A 318 -38.71 8.56 -8.69
CA PHE A 318 -37.70 9.60 -8.64
C PHE A 318 -38.01 10.65 -9.73
N PRO A 319 -38.13 11.94 -9.37
CA PRO A 319 -38.80 12.93 -10.23
C PRO A 319 -37.92 13.44 -11.38
N TYR A 320 -36.64 13.10 -11.41
CA TYR A 320 -35.69 13.54 -12.42
C TYR A 320 -35.29 12.38 -13.34
N SER A 321 -35.14 12.64 -14.64
CA SER A 321 -34.58 11.67 -15.58
C SER A 321 -33.07 11.54 -15.39
N GLU A 322 -32.49 10.43 -15.88
CA GLU A 322 -31.02 10.21 -15.83
C GLU A 322 -30.25 11.39 -16.45
N ALA A 323 -30.72 11.95 -17.56
CA ALA A 323 -30.09 13.10 -18.20
C ALA A 323 -30.05 14.35 -17.29
N VAL A 324 -31.10 14.59 -16.51
CA VAL A 324 -31.14 15.71 -15.55
C VAL A 324 -30.21 15.46 -14.37
N VAL A 325 -30.07 14.20 -13.93
CA VAL A 325 -29.13 13.84 -12.87
C VAL A 325 -27.68 13.97 -13.34
N GLU A 326 -27.36 13.56 -14.57
CA GLU A 326 -26.03 13.74 -15.15
C GLU A 326 -25.67 15.21 -15.30
N GLU A 327 -26.62 16.06 -15.72
CA GLU A 327 -26.40 17.52 -15.85
C GLU A 327 -26.24 18.22 -14.48
N MET A 328 -26.85 17.67 -13.43
CA MET A 328 -26.73 18.16 -12.05
C MET A 328 -25.55 17.55 -11.27
N SER A 329 -24.86 16.57 -11.85
CA SER A 329 -23.70 15.93 -11.23
C SER A 329 -22.44 16.77 -11.50
N PRO A 330 -21.69 17.18 -10.46
CA PRO A 330 -20.55 18.10 -10.59
C PRO A 330 -19.34 17.50 -11.29
#